data_AF-A0A2V9JT09-F1
#
_entry.id   AF-A0A2V9JT09-F1
#
_cell.length_a   1.000
_cell.length_b   1.000
_cell.length_c   1.000
_cell.angle_alpha   90.00
_cell.angle_beta   90.00
_cell.angle_gamma   90.00
#
_symmetry.space_group_name_H-M   'P 1'
#
loop_
_entity.id
_entity.type
_entity.pdbx_description
1 polymer ?
#
loop_
_entity_poly.entity_id
_entity_poly.type
_entity_poly.pdbx_seq_one_letter_code
_entity_poly.pdbx_strand_id
1 'polypeptide(L)'
;MSESQASSAAELIGQLRERLSKTLQVQAKELERFEQSLQALRERHEQFQGALERQLEALTKAGSAESFFANSGATSLDKVLTSVRNLIMATLPEQVFVTLAEEAEQMGVRVAVFDVRGKAAWGASARGFGAEVSDKGFRALVVPLNKDNPFRLAYETGGDVEATADDLKKTRNIYDSFKPESEGPILILPVRSAGSVSALFYSDPGVSGEALPVDALKILAEFAGAQLDRLMALSGGASAGAEQAGVARSGEEAEAEGQPDSAASAAGDEVSAYSEAEELAPPPRGEPLSAAAAESSELDTSDLSEEDKKIHKDARRFARLLVSEIELYNKAKVAEGRKNQDLYRRLKTDIERSRKTYEKRFGKTVAKQVDYFHEELVKTLAGDDPTFLGSDYPGPSV
;
A
#
# COMPACT_ATOMS: atom_id res chain seq x y z
N MET A 1 -56.40 -65.98 43.14
CA MET A 1 -56.07 -64.97 42.10
C MET A 1 -55.46 -63.71 42.71
N SER A 2 -56.18 -62.99 43.57
CA SER A 2 -55.74 -61.70 44.16
C SER A 2 -54.37 -61.72 44.85
N GLU A 3 -54.12 -62.68 45.75
CA GLU A 3 -52.88 -62.72 46.56
C GLU A 3 -51.60 -62.86 45.71
N SER A 4 -51.66 -63.61 44.60
CA SER A 4 -50.52 -63.80 43.69
C SER A 4 -50.09 -62.49 43.01
N GLN A 5 -51.05 -61.63 42.65
CA GLN A 5 -50.76 -60.31 42.08
C GLN A 5 -50.19 -59.34 43.13
N ALA A 6 -50.65 -59.43 44.38
CA ALA A 6 -50.10 -58.63 45.48
C ALA A 6 -48.63 -58.98 45.78
N SER A 7 -48.25 -60.27 45.78
CA SER A 7 -46.86 -60.71 45.94
C SER A 7 -45.96 -60.18 44.82
N SER A 8 -46.38 -60.31 43.56
CA SER A 8 -45.63 -59.82 42.40
C SER A 8 -45.42 -58.30 42.43
N ALA A 9 -46.43 -57.52 42.84
CA ALA A 9 -46.30 -56.08 43.01
C ALA A 9 -45.27 -55.71 44.11
N ALA A 10 -45.26 -56.43 45.23
CA ALA A 10 -44.28 -56.21 46.31
C ALA A 10 -42.84 -56.51 45.87
N GLU A 11 -42.63 -57.61 45.13
CA GLU A 11 -41.33 -57.98 44.56
C GLU A 11 -40.82 -56.93 43.57
N LEU A 12 -41.68 -56.44 42.67
CA LEU A 12 -41.33 -55.38 41.72
C LEU A 12 -40.96 -54.07 42.42
N ILE A 13 -41.67 -53.68 43.48
CA ILE A 13 -41.33 -52.50 44.30
C ILE A 13 -39.99 -52.70 45.02
N GLY A 14 -39.71 -53.92 45.51
CA GLY A 14 -38.41 -54.28 46.08
C GLY A 14 -37.26 -54.13 45.09
N GLN A 15 -37.40 -54.71 43.89
CA GLN A 15 -36.41 -54.60 42.82
C GLN A 15 -36.22 -53.15 42.34
N LEU A 16 -37.31 -52.36 42.25
CA LEU A 16 -37.23 -50.95 41.88
C LEU A 16 -36.44 -50.15 42.94
N ARG A 17 -36.71 -50.38 44.23
CA ARG A 17 -36.00 -49.75 45.35
C ARG A 17 -34.51 -50.12 45.37
N GLU A 18 -34.17 -51.37 45.07
CA GLU A 18 -32.78 -51.84 45.02
C GLU A 18 -32.01 -51.29 43.81
N ARG A 19 -32.66 -51.16 42.65
CA ARG A 19 -32.08 -50.48 41.47
C ARG A 19 -31.84 -49.00 41.76
N LEU A 20 -32.84 -48.32 42.32
CA LEU A 20 -32.75 -46.89 42.62
C LEU A 20 -31.69 -46.59 43.70
N SER A 21 -31.56 -47.42 44.74
CA SER A 21 -30.49 -47.26 45.73
C SER A 21 -29.09 -47.49 45.14
N LYS A 22 -28.92 -48.47 44.23
CA LYS A 22 -27.67 -48.67 43.48
C LYS A 22 -27.33 -47.49 42.58
N THR A 23 -28.29 -46.94 41.84
CA THR A 23 -28.08 -45.74 41.01
C THR A 23 -27.66 -44.54 41.85
N LEU A 24 -28.35 -44.26 42.96
CA LEU A 24 -27.96 -43.17 43.87
C LEU A 24 -26.56 -43.37 44.48
N GLN A 25 -26.18 -44.60 44.82
CA GLN A 25 -24.83 -44.91 45.32
C GLN A 25 -23.73 -44.74 44.26
N VAL A 26 -24.04 -44.94 42.98
CA VAL A 26 -23.11 -44.64 41.87
C VAL A 26 -22.98 -43.13 41.69
N GLN A 27 -24.11 -42.41 41.58
CA GLN A 27 -24.12 -40.96 41.41
C GLN A 27 -23.44 -40.22 42.58
N ALA A 28 -23.61 -40.67 43.82
CA ALA A 28 -22.91 -40.12 44.98
C ALA A 28 -21.37 -40.22 44.85
N LYS A 29 -20.87 -41.35 44.35
CA LYS A 29 -19.42 -41.56 44.10
C LYS A 29 -18.91 -40.79 42.88
N GLU A 30 -19.77 -40.50 41.91
CA GLU A 30 -19.43 -39.65 40.77
C GLU A 30 -19.34 -38.18 41.19
N LEU A 31 -20.25 -37.71 42.06
CA LEU A 31 -20.19 -36.39 42.69
C LEU A 31 -18.94 -36.23 43.56
N GLU A 32 -18.64 -37.21 44.43
CA GLU A 32 -17.44 -37.21 45.28
C GLU A 32 -16.14 -37.09 44.46
N ARG A 33 -16.04 -37.83 43.34
CA ARG A 33 -14.93 -37.72 42.39
C ARG A 33 -14.89 -36.37 41.68
N PHE A 34 -16.04 -35.81 41.34
CA PHE A 34 -16.12 -34.51 40.69
C PHE A 34 -15.67 -33.39 41.63
N GLU A 35 -16.08 -33.41 42.90
CA GLU A 35 -15.62 -32.49 43.95
C GLU A 35 -14.09 -32.59 44.15
N GLN A 36 -13.55 -33.80 44.25
CA GLN A 36 -12.10 -34.03 44.30
C GLN A 36 -11.37 -33.45 43.06
N SER A 37 -11.95 -33.60 41.86
CA SER A 37 -11.37 -33.05 40.62
C SER A 37 -11.41 -31.52 40.57
N LEU A 38 -12.48 -30.89 41.09
CA LEU A 38 -12.59 -29.44 41.21
C LEU A 38 -11.63 -28.87 42.26
N GLN A 39 -11.42 -29.59 43.37
CA GLN A 39 -10.42 -29.20 44.37
C GLN A 39 -9.01 -29.24 43.77
N ALA A 40 -8.61 -30.35 43.12
CA ALA A 40 -7.31 -30.46 42.46
C ALA A 40 -7.11 -29.41 41.36
N LEU A 41 -8.17 -29.01 40.65
CA LEU A 41 -8.12 -27.94 39.65
C LEU A 41 -7.90 -26.55 40.30
N ARG A 42 -8.53 -26.28 41.45
CA ARG A 42 -8.31 -25.03 42.23
C ARG A 42 -6.90 -24.97 42.78
N GLU A 43 -6.43 -26.04 43.43
CA GLU A 43 -5.06 -26.13 43.95
C GLU A 43 -4.02 -25.92 42.83
N ARG A 44 -4.25 -26.49 41.64
CA ARG A 44 -3.41 -26.24 40.45
C ARG A 44 -3.50 -24.80 39.95
N HIS A 45 -4.65 -24.14 40.05
CA HIS A 45 -4.80 -22.74 39.67
C HIS A 45 -4.06 -21.81 40.63
N GLU A 46 -4.18 -22.02 41.94
CA GLU A 46 -3.43 -21.30 42.98
C GLU A 46 -1.92 -21.51 42.82
N GLN A 47 -1.47 -22.74 42.54
CA GLN A 47 -0.07 -23.02 42.23
C GLN A 47 0.41 -22.30 40.97
N PHE A 48 -0.43 -22.18 39.93
CA PHE A 48 -0.09 -21.46 38.71
C PHE A 48 -0.06 -19.94 38.92
N GLN A 49 -1.03 -19.38 39.66
CA GLN A 49 -1.04 -17.96 40.06
C GLN A 49 0.21 -17.64 40.89
N GLY A 50 0.50 -18.40 41.95
CA GLY A 50 1.69 -18.21 42.77
C GLY A 50 3.02 -18.45 42.03
N ALA A 51 3.03 -19.23 40.94
CA ALA A 51 4.18 -19.34 40.05
C ALA A 51 4.32 -18.11 39.13
N LEU A 52 3.22 -17.62 38.57
CA LEU A 52 3.17 -16.41 37.76
C LEU A 52 3.58 -15.17 38.58
N GLU A 53 3.04 -15.02 39.78
CA GLU A 53 3.40 -13.95 40.73
C GLU A 53 4.88 -13.97 41.07
N ARG A 54 5.48 -15.15 41.31
CA ARG A 54 6.93 -15.27 41.55
C ARG A 54 7.76 -14.94 40.33
N GLN A 55 7.30 -15.27 39.11
CA GLN A 55 7.99 -14.86 37.89
C GLN A 55 7.87 -13.36 37.64
N LEU A 56 6.70 -12.76 37.89
CA LEU A 56 6.52 -11.31 37.84
C LEU A 56 7.36 -10.59 38.91
N GLU A 57 7.41 -11.08 40.14
CA GLU A 57 8.23 -10.51 41.22
C GLU A 57 9.75 -10.70 40.95
N ALA A 58 10.15 -11.78 40.28
CA ALA A 58 11.52 -11.94 39.80
C ALA A 58 11.83 -10.97 38.64
N LEU A 59 10.87 -10.75 37.74
CA LEU A 59 10.99 -9.80 36.63
C LEU A 59 11.03 -8.34 37.10
N THR A 60 10.28 -7.94 38.14
CA THR A 60 10.35 -6.57 38.70
C THR A 60 11.60 -6.35 39.57
N LYS A 61 12.08 -7.40 40.28
CA LYS A 61 13.37 -7.32 41.01
C LYS A 61 14.57 -7.21 40.06
N ALA A 62 14.57 -7.98 38.96
CA ALA A 62 15.50 -7.78 37.85
C ALA A 62 15.24 -6.44 37.14
N GLY A 63 13.97 -6.04 37.05
CA GLY A 63 13.43 -4.78 36.53
C GLY A 63 13.67 -3.57 37.42
N SER A 64 14.73 -3.54 38.24
CA SER A 64 15.15 -2.35 38.99
C SER A 64 15.67 -1.20 38.09
N ALA A 65 15.49 -1.32 36.77
CA ALA A 65 15.55 -0.26 35.75
C ALA A 65 14.17 0.28 35.31
N GLU A 66 13.07 -0.05 35.99
CA GLU A 66 11.68 0.33 35.64
C GLU A 66 11.45 1.84 35.47
N SER A 67 12.27 2.69 36.09
CA SER A 67 12.26 4.14 35.90
C SER A 67 12.63 4.60 34.49
N PHE A 68 13.24 3.73 33.66
CA PHE A 68 13.58 4.02 32.26
C PHE A 68 12.48 3.58 31.28
N PHE A 69 11.84 2.43 31.53
CA PHE A 69 10.93 1.81 30.56
C PHE A 69 9.50 2.38 30.57
N ALA A 70 8.98 2.84 31.71
CA ALA A 70 7.62 3.37 31.80
C ALA A 70 7.38 4.59 30.89
N ASN A 71 8.33 5.54 30.85
CA ASN A 71 8.27 6.68 29.91
C ASN A 71 8.53 6.24 28.46
N SER A 72 9.43 5.27 28.25
CA SER A 72 9.84 4.83 26.91
C SER A 72 8.73 4.08 26.17
N GLY A 73 7.95 3.24 26.87
CA GLY A 73 6.81 2.53 26.26
C GLY A 73 5.67 3.46 25.83
N ALA A 74 5.29 4.42 26.68
CA ALA A 74 4.25 5.40 26.35
C ALA A 74 4.68 6.31 25.19
N THR A 75 5.89 6.88 25.24
CA THR A 75 6.42 7.73 24.16
C THR A 75 6.66 6.96 22.86
N SER A 76 6.97 5.66 22.92
CA SER A 76 7.03 4.80 21.73
C SER A 76 5.65 4.66 21.07
N LEU A 77 4.60 4.38 21.85
CA LEU A 77 3.24 4.30 21.29
C LEU A 77 2.75 5.66 20.74
N ASP A 78 3.06 6.77 21.41
CA ASP A 78 2.74 8.11 20.91
C ASP A 78 3.48 8.46 19.61
N LYS A 79 4.73 8.00 19.45
CA LYS A 79 5.45 8.06 18.15
C LYS A 79 4.70 7.26 17.10
N VAL A 80 4.40 5.97 17.33
CA VAL A 80 3.65 5.13 16.37
C VAL A 80 2.31 5.73 15.98
N LEU A 81 1.54 6.26 16.94
CA LEU A 81 0.27 6.95 16.67
C LEU A 81 0.46 8.24 15.86
N THR A 82 1.60 8.91 15.97
CA THR A 82 1.95 10.09 15.17
C THR A 82 2.34 9.68 13.74
N SER A 83 3.19 8.65 13.60
CA SER A 83 3.56 8.07 12.31
C SER A 83 2.37 7.53 11.52
N VAL A 84 1.42 6.86 12.20
CA VAL A 84 0.15 6.43 11.60
C VAL A 84 -0.67 7.63 11.13
N ARG A 85 -0.76 8.73 11.90
CA ARG A 85 -1.44 9.96 11.45
C ARG A 85 -0.78 10.56 10.21
N ASN A 86 0.55 10.56 10.14
CA ASN A 86 1.30 11.05 8.98
C ASN A 86 1.01 10.20 7.73
N LEU A 87 0.99 8.86 7.86
CA LEU A 87 0.57 7.94 6.79
C LEU A 87 -0.87 8.21 6.30
N ILE A 88 -1.82 8.51 7.18
CA ILE A 88 -3.22 8.85 6.80
C ILE A 88 -3.31 10.10 5.90
N MET A 89 -2.33 11.02 6.01
CA MET A 89 -2.26 12.26 5.23
C MET A 89 -1.65 12.08 3.83
N ALA A 90 -1.00 10.95 3.52
CA ALA A 90 -0.47 10.67 2.19
C ALA A 90 -1.61 10.61 1.15
N THR A 91 -1.53 11.42 0.10
CA THR A 91 -2.60 11.58 -0.92
C THR A 91 -2.38 10.78 -2.20
N LEU A 92 -1.18 10.24 -2.40
CA LEU A 92 -0.78 9.45 -3.57
C LEU A 92 -0.06 8.16 -3.12
N PRO A 93 -0.18 7.03 -3.84
CA PRO A 93 0.47 5.78 -3.47
C PRO A 93 1.99 5.90 -3.24
N GLU A 94 2.71 6.64 -4.08
CA GLU A 94 4.15 6.87 -3.90
C GLU A 94 4.47 7.68 -2.63
N GLN A 95 3.59 8.60 -2.20
CA GLN A 95 3.76 9.33 -0.95
C GLN A 95 3.67 8.38 0.27
N VAL A 96 2.86 7.33 0.21
CA VAL A 96 2.78 6.33 1.28
C VAL A 96 4.15 5.66 1.48
N PHE A 97 4.85 5.31 0.40
CA PHE A 97 6.19 4.72 0.47
C PHE A 97 7.25 5.71 0.97
N VAL A 98 7.16 6.99 0.61
CA VAL A 98 8.07 8.03 1.11
C VAL A 98 7.87 8.24 2.61
N THR A 99 6.63 8.48 3.05
CA THR A 99 6.31 8.70 4.47
C THR A 99 6.57 7.45 5.32
N LEU A 100 6.34 6.24 4.82
CA LEU A 100 6.67 5.00 5.52
C LEU A 100 8.19 4.90 5.83
N ALA A 101 9.05 5.33 4.91
CA ALA A 101 10.50 5.37 5.15
C ALA A 101 10.91 6.53 6.08
N GLU A 102 10.26 7.70 5.97
CA GLU A 102 10.51 8.86 6.84
C GLU A 102 10.14 8.61 8.31
N GLU A 103 9.02 7.92 8.55
CA GLU A 103 8.56 7.61 9.90
C GLU A 103 9.42 6.52 10.58
N ALA A 104 9.92 5.56 9.81
CA ALA A 104 10.86 4.56 10.32
C ALA A 104 12.27 5.13 10.57
N GLU A 105 12.75 6.08 9.74
CA GLU A 105 13.99 6.82 9.99
C GLU A 105 13.93 7.60 11.33
N GLN A 106 12.77 8.19 11.65
CA GLN A 106 12.51 8.83 12.95
C GLN A 106 12.45 7.85 14.14
N MET A 107 12.34 6.54 13.89
CA MET A 107 12.45 5.47 14.88
C MET A 107 13.88 4.90 15.00
N GLY A 108 14.87 5.51 14.35
CA GLY A 108 16.29 5.16 14.48
C GLY A 108 16.77 4.03 13.57
N VAL A 109 15.93 3.54 12.64
CA VAL A 109 16.28 2.41 11.76
C VAL A 109 16.63 2.82 10.33
N ARG A 110 17.52 2.04 9.72
CA ARG A 110 17.84 2.10 8.29
C ARG A 110 16.78 1.33 7.51
N VAL A 111 16.20 1.92 6.46
CA VAL A 111 14.90 1.46 5.97
C VAL A 111 14.70 1.68 4.48
N ALA A 112 14.15 0.68 3.79
CA ALA A 112 13.94 0.69 2.35
C ALA A 112 12.59 0.09 1.95
N VAL A 113 11.86 0.78 1.08
CA VAL A 113 10.58 0.34 0.51
C VAL A 113 10.78 -0.02 -0.96
N PHE A 114 10.36 -1.23 -1.34
CA PHE A 114 10.38 -1.72 -2.71
C PHE A 114 8.95 -1.95 -3.23
N ASP A 115 8.55 -1.24 -4.29
CA ASP A 115 7.24 -1.36 -4.95
C ASP A 115 7.19 -2.63 -5.81
N VAL A 116 6.19 -3.48 -5.59
CA VAL A 116 6.10 -4.82 -6.19
C VAL A 116 5.32 -4.77 -7.51
N ARG A 117 6.03 -5.01 -8.62
CA ARG A 117 5.51 -4.93 -9.98
C ARG A 117 5.63 -6.31 -10.65
N GLY A 118 4.60 -7.13 -10.47
CA GLY A 118 4.57 -8.50 -10.96
C GLY A 118 5.54 -9.41 -10.20
N LYS A 119 6.60 -9.88 -10.87
CA LYS A 119 7.61 -10.82 -10.29
C LYS A 119 8.93 -10.14 -9.89
N ALA A 120 8.91 -8.82 -9.71
CA ALA A 120 10.07 -8.04 -9.25
C ALA A 120 9.61 -6.90 -8.34
N ALA A 121 10.41 -6.58 -7.31
CA ALA A 121 10.22 -5.37 -6.51
C ALA A 121 11.28 -4.32 -6.88
N TRP A 122 10.89 -3.05 -6.99
CA TRP A 122 11.71 -1.94 -7.46
C TRP A 122 11.88 -0.89 -6.36
N GLY A 123 13.07 -0.33 -6.17
CA GLY A 123 13.29 0.68 -5.14
C GLY A 123 12.36 1.89 -5.29
N ALA A 124 11.56 2.18 -4.26
CA ALA A 124 10.58 3.26 -4.25
C ALA A 124 10.99 4.44 -3.34
N SER A 125 11.36 4.14 -2.08
CA SER A 125 11.95 5.10 -1.13
C SER A 125 12.95 4.41 -0.21
N ALA A 126 14.01 5.10 0.21
CA ALA A 126 14.98 4.60 1.18
C ALA A 126 15.51 5.73 2.08
N ARG A 127 15.81 5.40 3.34
CA ARG A 127 16.24 6.33 4.39
C ARG A 127 17.24 5.69 5.36
N GLY A 128 18.00 6.52 6.09
CA GLY A 128 19.08 6.11 6.98
C GLY A 128 20.41 5.67 6.32
N PHE A 129 20.45 5.43 5.00
CA PHE A 129 21.66 4.96 4.29
C PHE A 129 22.73 6.04 4.01
N GLY A 130 22.48 7.30 4.38
CA GLY A 130 23.40 8.41 4.18
C GLY A 130 23.81 8.58 2.71
N ALA A 131 25.09 8.90 2.48
CA ALA A 131 25.63 9.11 1.13
C ALA A 131 25.95 7.82 0.35
N GLU A 132 25.84 6.64 0.97
CA GLU A 132 26.17 5.37 0.30
C GLU A 132 25.13 4.97 -0.77
N VAL A 133 23.87 5.35 -0.56
CA VAL A 133 22.74 5.00 -1.42
C VAL A 133 22.01 6.28 -1.86
N SER A 134 22.39 6.81 -3.03
CA SER A 134 21.64 7.92 -3.65
C SER A 134 20.25 7.46 -4.11
N ASP A 135 19.23 8.33 -4.04
CA ASP A 135 17.85 8.02 -4.46
C ASP A 135 17.78 7.48 -5.91
N LYS A 136 18.51 8.10 -6.85
CA LYS A 136 18.63 7.62 -8.23
C LYS A 136 19.25 6.23 -8.34
N GLY A 137 20.23 5.91 -7.49
CA GLY A 137 20.81 4.58 -7.39
C GLY A 137 19.82 3.58 -6.78
N PHE A 138 19.10 3.98 -5.73
CA PHE A 138 18.10 3.15 -5.08
C PHE A 138 16.94 2.77 -6.01
N ARG A 139 16.40 3.74 -6.75
CA ARG A 139 15.32 3.52 -7.74
C ARG A 139 15.73 2.63 -8.92
N ALA A 140 17.03 2.40 -9.11
CA ALA A 140 17.56 1.43 -10.07
C ALA A 140 17.76 0.02 -9.48
N LEU A 141 17.60 -0.17 -8.16
CA LEU A 141 17.68 -1.49 -7.53
C LEU A 141 16.41 -2.29 -7.79
N VAL A 142 16.59 -3.55 -8.19
CA VAL A 142 15.53 -4.51 -8.47
C VAL A 142 15.77 -5.80 -7.70
N VAL A 143 14.72 -6.30 -7.03
CA VAL A 143 14.73 -7.56 -6.31
C VAL A 143 13.95 -8.61 -7.10
N PRO A 144 14.58 -9.71 -7.56
CA PRO A 144 13.92 -10.75 -8.35
C PRO A 144 13.11 -11.70 -7.45
N LEU A 145 11.78 -11.54 -7.43
CA LEU A 145 10.86 -12.35 -6.62
C LEU A 145 10.62 -13.77 -7.18
N ASN A 146 11.27 -14.11 -8.30
CA ASN A 146 11.26 -15.45 -8.90
C ASN A 146 12.46 -16.34 -8.50
N LYS A 147 13.41 -15.83 -7.70
CA LYS A 147 14.59 -16.57 -7.18
C LYS A 147 14.49 -16.76 -5.68
N ASP A 148 15.15 -17.77 -5.12
CA ASP A 148 15.26 -17.94 -3.66
C ASP A 148 16.00 -16.73 -3.04
N ASN A 149 15.30 -15.99 -2.19
CA ASN A 149 15.78 -14.89 -1.36
C ASN A 149 14.71 -14.53 -0.31
N PRO A 150 15.06 -13.87 0.82
CA PRO A 150 14.08 -13.56 1.87
C PRO A 150 12.96 -12.60 1.43
N PHE A 151 13.22 -11.71 0.46
CA PHE A 151 12.19 -10.84 -0.13
C PHE A 151 11.10 -11.64 -0.86
N ARG A 152 11.48 -12.66 -1.64
CA ARG A 152 10.53 -13.62 -2.24
C ARG A 152 9.70 -14.32 -1.16
N LEU A 153 10.32 -14.75 -0.06
CA LEU A 153 9.61 -15.44 1.02
C LEU A 153 8.50 -14.56 1.63
N ALA A 154 8.80 -13.29 1.92
CA ALA A 154 7.81 -12.32 2.40
C ALA A 154 6.70 -12.05 1.35
N TYR A 155 7.06 -11.97 0.06
CA TYR A 155 6.12 -11.79 -1.03
C TYR A 155 5.17 -12.99 -1.24
N GLU A 156 5.69 -14.22 -1.26
CA GLU A 156 4.90 -15.42 -1.54
C GLU A 156 4.05 -15.87 -0.34
N THR A 157 4.52 -15.64 0.89
CA THR A 157 3.75 -15.99 2.10
C THR A 157 2.82 -14.88 2.57
N GLY A 158 3.11 -13.62 2.24
CA GLY A 158 2.52 -12.48 2.93
C GLY A 158 2.87 -12.45 4.43
N GLY A 159 3.94 -13.13 4.85
CA GLY A 159 4.40 -13.15 6.24
C GLY A 159 5.59 -12.23 6.48
N ASP A 160 5.79 -11.85 7.74
CA ASP A 160 7.01 -11.19 8.19
C ASP A 160 8.21 -12.13 8.03
N VAL A 161 9.34 -11.64 7.52
CA VAL A 161 10.57 -12.42 7.39
C VAL A 161 11.69 -11.74 8.17
N GLU A 162 12.15 -12.43 9.21
CA GLU A 162 13.44 -12.15 9.86
C GLU A 162 14.55 -12.81 9.04
N ALA A 163 15.63 -12.07 8.81
CA ALA A 163 16.75 -12.45 7.94
C ALA A 163 18.08 -11.98 8.53
N THR A 164 19.18 -12.53 8.01
CA THR A 164 20.54 -12.12 8.35
C THR A 164 21.25 -11.46 7.18
N ALA A 165 22.41 -10.85 7.44
CA ALA A 165 23.32 -10.40 6.39
C ALA A 165 23.76 -11.54 5.44
N ASP A 166 23.81 -12.80 5.91
CA ASP A 166 24.08 -13.97 5.07
C ASP A 166 22.92 -14.30 4.11
N ASP A 167 21.67 -14.22 4.58
CA ASP A 167 20.48 -14.42 3.72
C ASP A 167 20.40 -13.35 2.61
N LEU A 168 20.81 -12.12 2.92
CA LEU A 168 20.87 -11.04 1.93
C LEU A 168 21.92 -11.29 0.83
N LYS A 169 22.93 -12.14 1.03
CA LYS A 169 23.90 -12.51 -0.03
C LYS A 169 23.24 -13.25 -1.20
N LYS A 170 22.06 -13.86 -1.00
CA LYS A 170 21.20 -14.36 -2.09
C LYS A 170 20.72 -13.25 -3.04
N THR A 171 20.62 -12.01 -2.53
CA THR A 171 20.19 -10.81 -3.25
C THR A 171 21.36 -9.82 -3.39
N ARG A 172 22.44 -10.29 -3.99
CA ARG A 172 23.76 -9.63 -3.98
C ARG A 172 23.74 -8.13 -4.31
N ASN A 173 22.92 -7.67 -5.25
CA ASN A 173 22.82 -6.24 -5.59
C ASN A 173 22.26 -5.37 -4.45
N ILE A 174 21.42 -5.95 -3.56
CA ILE A 174 20.97 -5.28 -2.34
C ILE A 174 22.05 -5.36 -1.26
N TYR A 175 22.66 -6.53 -1.06
CA TYR A 175 23.77 -6.69 -0.10
C TYR A 175 24.94 -5.73 -0.38
N ASP A 176 25.43 -5.68 -1.62
CA ASP A 176 26.55 -4.84 -2.05
C ASP A 176 26.20 -3.32 -1.94
N SER A 177 24.91 -2.96 -1.99
CA SER A 177 24.43 -1.57 -1.85
C SER A 177 24.18 -1.15 -0.40
N PHE A 178 23.57 -2.02 0.40
CA PHE A 178 23.13 -1.72 1.78
C PHE A 178 24.21 -2.02 2.82
N LYS A 179 25.06 -3.03 2.59
CA LYS A 179 26.13 -3.46 3.52
C LYS A 179 25.67 -3.59 4.98
N PRO A 180 24.62 -4.39 5.27
CA PRO A 180 24.14 -4.57 6.64
C PRO A 180 25.23 -5.17 7.54
N GLU A 181 25.16 -4.87 8.84
CA GLU A 181 26.10 -5.44 9.81
C GLU A 181 25.95 -6.97 9.92
N SER A 182 27.06 -7.69 10.07
CA SER A 182 27.08 -9.14 9.86
C SER A 182 26.30 -9.96 10.90
N GLU A 183 26.03 -9.39 12.08
CA GLU A 183 25.24 -10.00 13.16
C GLU A 183 23.93 -9.22 13.43
N GLY A 184 23.65 -8.17 12.66
CA GLY A 184 22.46 -7.34 12.84
C GLY A 184 21.20 -8.06 12.35
N PRO A 185 20.08 -8.02 13.09
CA PRO A 185 18.81 -8.54 12.62
C PRO A 185 18.29 -7.68 11.46
N ILE A 186 17.79 -8.33 10.41
CA ILE A 186 17.14 -7.69 9.28
C ILE A 186 15.67 -8.11 9.27
N LEU A 187 14.77 -7.15 9.15
CA LEU A 187 13.32 -7.39 9.10
C LEU A 187 12.79 -7.01 7.72
N ILE A 188 12.08 -7.93 7.06
CA ILE A 188 11.42 -7.70 5.77
C ILE A 188 9.92 -7.95 5.96
N LEU A 189 9.13 -6.88 5.85
CA LEU A 189 7.68 -6.89 6.09
C LEU A 189 6.91 -6.71 4.77
N PRO A 190 5.79 -7.42 4.58
CA PRO A 190 4.92 -7.24 3.42
C PRO A 190 3.94 -6.08 3.64
N VAL A 191 3.96 -5.09 2.75
CA VAL A 191 2.91 -4.06 2.69
C VAL A 191 1.75 -4.63 1.88
N ARG A 192 0.64 -4.96 2.55
CA ARG A 192 -0.50 -5.67 1.96
C ARG A 192 -1.57 -4.71 1.45
N SER A 193 -1.95 -4.84 0.18
CA SER A 193 -3.04 -4.07 -0.44
C SER A 193 -3.91 -5.00 -1.29
N ALA A 194 -5.24 -4.88 -1.15
CA ALA A 194 -6.26 -5.64 -1.87
C ALA A 194 -6.05 -7.18 -1.79
N GLY A 195 -5.58 -7.66 -0.63
CA GLY A 195 -5.26 -9.08 -0.40
C GLY A 195 -3.95 -9.57 -1.06
N SER A 196 -3.13 -8.67 -1.60
CA SER A 196 -1.85 -8.96 -2.25
C SER A 196 -0.68 -8.21 -1.60
N VAL A 197 0.56 -8.69 -1.77
CA VAL A 197 1.75 -7.92 -1.33
C VAL A 197 2.11 -6.92 -2.41
N SER A 198 1.88 -5.63 -2.13
CA SER A 198 2.07 -4.52 -3.09
C SER A 198 3.38 -3.76 -2.89
N ALA A 199 3.98 -3.83 -1.70
CA ALA A 199 5.37 -3.43 -1.49
C ALA A 199 6.06 -4.32 -0.45
N LEU A 200 7.39 -4.28 -0.42
CA LEU A 200 8.24 -4.95 0.58
C LEU A 200 9.01 -3.89 1.35
N PHE A 201 8.95 -3.97 2.68
CA PHE A 201 9.49 -3.00 3.62
C PHE A 201 10.64 -3.61 4.41
N TYR A 202 11.86 -3.27 4.02
CA TYR A 202 13.11 -3.71 4.63
C TYR A 202 13.52 -2.76 5.76
N SER A 203 13.99 -3.28 6.87
CA SER A 203 14.60 -2.51 7.97
C SER A 203 15.82 -3.23 8.57
N ASP A 204 16.87 -2.47 8.89
CA ASP A 204 18.04 -2.90 9.67
C ASP A 204 18.44 -1.82 10.69
N PRO A 205 19.12 -2.15 11.80
CA PRO A 205 19.45 -1.18 12.86
C PRO A 205 20.51 -0.14 12.45
N GLY A 206 21.12 -0.29 11.26
CA GLY A 206 22.18 0.58 10.76
C GLY A 206 23.37 0.71 11.71
N VAL A 207 24.10 1.82 11.56
CA VAL A 207 25.24 2.20 12.42
C VAL A 207 24.82 2.76 13.79
N SER A 208 23.52 2.79 14.10
CA SER A 208 23.04 3.26 15.41
C SER A 208 23.11 2.17 16.48
N GLY A 209 23.08 0.89 16.09
CA GLY A 209 23.12 -0.27 17.00
C GLY A 209 21.92 -0.39 17.95
N GLU A 210 20.87 0.42 17.77
CA GLU A 210 19.64 0.33 18.55
C GLU A 210 18.80 -0.87 18.10
N ALA A 211 18.08 -1.50 19.03
CA ALA A 211 17.24 -2.64 18.71
C ALA A 211 16.05 -2.22 17.82
N LEU A 212 15.80 -2.97 16.74
CA LEU A 212 14.66 -2.73 15.85
C LEU A 212 13.34 -2.67 16.66
N PRO A 213 12.52 -1.61 16.51
CA PRO A 213 11.20 -1.53 17.13
C PRO A 213 10.20 -2.37 16.31
N VAL A 214 10.36 -3.70 16.35
CA VAL A 214 9.69 -4.67 15.48
C VAL A 214 8.18 -4.47 15.40
N ASP A 215 7.50 -4.33 16.54
CA ASP A 215 6.04 -4.16 16.58
C ASP A 215 5.58 -2.84 15.94
N ALA A 216 6.35 -1.76 16.11
CA ALA A 216 6.07 -0.48 15.48
C ALA A 216 6.18 -0.59 13.95
N LEU A 217 7.26 -1.21 13.45
CA LEU A 217 7.48 -1.41 12.02
C LEU A 217 6.38 -2.29 11.39
N LYS A 218 5.90 -3.32 12.10
CA LYS A 218 4.76 -4.15 11.68
C LYS A 218 3.46 -3.36 11.61
N ILE A 219 3.16 -2.53 12.62
CA ILE A 219 2.00 -1.63 12.61
C ILE A 219 2.06 -0.66 11.43
N LEU A 220 3.23 -0.07 11.13
CA LEU A 220 3.39 0.84 9.99
C LEU A 220 3.24 0.13 8.64
N ALA A 221 3.74 -1.10 8.48
CA ALA A 221 3.61 -1.87 7.24
C ALA A 221 2.15 -2.21 6.90
N GLU A 222 1.39 -2.70 7.89
CA GLU A 222 -0.06 -2.96 7.73
C GLU A 222 -0.84 -1.67 7.49
N PHE A 223 -0.50 -0.58 8.20
CA PHE A 223 -1.21 0.69 8.04
C PHE A 223 -0.93 1.36 6.68
N ALA A 224 0.31 1.28 6.18
CA ALA A 224 0.64 1.71 4.82
C ALA A 224 -0.19 0.95 3.78
N GLY A 225 -0.38 -0.37 3.96
CA GLY A 225 -1.27 -1.19 3.16
C GLY A 225 -2.72 -0.71 3.17
N ALA A 226 -3.28 -0.46 4.35
CA ALA A 226 -4.63 0.07 4.50
C ALA A 226 -4.82 1.47 3.87
N GLN A 227 -3.79 2.32 3.90
CA GLN A 227 -3.83 3.62 3.21
C GLN A 227 -3.72 3.47 1.68
N LEU A 228 -2.91 2.53 1.16
CA LEU A 228 -2.88 2.21 -0.26
C LEU A 228 -4.26 1.71 -0.74
N ASP A 229 -4.92 0.83 0.01
CA ASP A 229 -6.28 0.38 -0.29
C ASP A 229 -7.29 1.53 -0.28
N ARG A 230 -7.18 2.46 0.69
CA ARG A 230 -8.01 3.67 0.72
C ARG A 230 -7.78 4.57 -0.49
N LEU A 231 -6.53 4.77 -0.92
CA LEU A 231 -6.21 5.58 -2.10
C LEU A 231 -6.64 4.90 -3.41
N MET A 232 -6.50 3.57 -3.50
CA MET A 232 -7.03 2.78 -4.61
C MET A 232 -8.56 2.74 -4.62
N ALA A 233 -9.24 2.76 -3.47
CA ALA A 233 -10.71 2.86 -3.41
C ALA A 233 -11.22 4.25 -3.79
N LEU A 234 -10.51 5.32 -3.39
CA LEU A 234 -10.86 6.70 -3.74
C LEU A 234 -10.63 7.03 -5.22
N SER A 235 -9.61 6.45 -5.84
CA SER A 235 -9.38 6.53 -7.30
C SER A 235 -10.18 5.49 -8.10
N GLY A 236 -10.44 4.31 -7.51
CA GLY A 236 -11.12 3.15 -8.08
C GLY A 236 -12.63 3.06 -7.81
N GLY A 237 -13.25 4.10 -7.24
CA GLY A 237 -14.70 4.23 -7.05
C GLY A 237 -15.53 4.22 -8.37
N ALA A 238 -14.87 4.01 -9.51
CA ALA A 238 -15.44 3.81 -10.83
C ALA A 238 -15.29 2.38 -11.38
N SER A 239 -14.72 1.42 -10.62
CA SER A 239 -14.44 0.05 -11.11
C SER A 239 -14.69 -1.11 -10.13
N ALA A 240 -15.21 -0.84 -8.92
CA ALA A 240 -15.57 -1.90 -7.96
C ALA A 240 -16.87 -2.64 -8.35
N GLY A 241 -16.81 -3.46 -9.40
CA GLY A 241 -17.99 -4.15 -9.96
C GLY A 241 -17.67 -5.20 -11.02
N ALA A 242 -16.55 -5.93 -10.90
CA ALA A 242 -16.11 -6.90 -11.89
C ALA A 242 -15.30 -8.09 -11.30
N GLU A 243 -15.82 -8.75 -10.27
CA GLU A 243 -15.43 -10.14 -9.97
C GLU A 243 -16.44 -11.14 -10.57
N GLN A 244 -15.97 -12.36 -10.84
CA GLN A 244 -16.75 -13.55 -11.24
C GLN A 244 -17.41 -13.55 -12.63
N ALA A 245 -16.59 -13.69 -13.69
CA ALA A 245 -16.91 -14.56 -14.84
C ALA A 245 -15.64 -14.91 -15.63
N GLY A 246 -15.54 -16.14 -16.19
CA GLY A 246 -14.55 -16.43 -17.25
C GLY A 246 -13.54 -17.56 -17.05
N VAL A 247 -13.93 -18.72 -16.48
CA VAL A 247 -13.12 -19.94 -16.64
C VAL A 247 -13.32 -20.50 -18.06
N ALA A 248 -12.34 -20.29 -18.94
CA ALA A 248 -12.24 -20.94 -20.24
C ALA A 248 -10.79 -21.34 -20.53
N ARG A 249 -10.60 -22.46 -21.25
CA ARG A 249 -9.28 -23.04 -21.59
C ARG A 249 -8.95 -22.80 -23.07
N SER A 250 -7.70 -23.14 -23.43
CA SER A 250 -7.08 -23.10 -24.78
C SER A 250 -6.82 -21.70 -25.36
N GLY A 251 -5.74 -21.50 -26.11
CA GLY A 251 -4.66 -22.44 -26.42
C GLY A 251 -3.73 -21.96 -27.54
N GLU A 252 -2.72 -22.79 -27.82
CA GLU A 252 -1.74 -22.71 -28.91
C GLU A 252 -0.68 -21.59 -28.84
N GLU A 253 0.57 -21.99 -29.10
CA GLU A 253 1.75 -21.13 -29.14
C GLU A 253 1.90 -20.42 -30.50
N ALA A 254 2.61 -19.30 -30.51
CA ALA A 254 3.16 -18.71 -31.73
C ALA A 254 4.46 -17.95 -31.41
N GLU A 255 5.59 -18.66 -31.45
CA GLU A 255 6.92 -18.03 -31.47
C GLU A 255 7.19 -17.37 -32.82
N ALA A 256 7.77 -16.17 -32.82
CA ALA A 256 8.34 -15.53 -34.01
C ALA A 256 9.46 -14.56 -33.60
N GLU A 257 10.72 -14.98 -33.80
CA GLU A 257 11.89 -14.12 -33.63
C GLU A 257 11.97 -13.06 -34.74
N GLY A 258 12.64 -11.91 -34.50
CA GLY A 258 12.56 -10.77 -35.43
C GLY A 258 13.51 -9.58 -35.21
N GLN A 259 14.77 -9.83 -34.86
CA GLN A 259 15.89 -8.85 -34.87
C GLN A 259 17.18 -9.58 -35.30
N PRO A 260 18.29 -8.89 -35.71
CA PRO A 260 18.56 -7.45 -35.79
C PRO A 260 18.72 -7.00 -37.28
N ASP A 261 19.43 -5.96 -37.74
CA ASP A 261 20.32 -4.93 -37.14
C ASP A 261 20.38 -3.64 -37.99
N SER A 262 20.73 -2.50 -37.36
CA SER A 262 21.52 -1.42 -37.98
C SER A 262 21.95 -0.38 -36.93
N ALA A 263 23.16 0.19 -37.05
CA ALA A 263 23.79 1.03 -36.02
C ALA A 263 24.45 2.32 -36.57
N ALA A 264 24.88 3.19 -35.64
CA ALA A 264 25.59 4.48 -35.85
C ALA A 264 24.74 5.59 -36.51
N SER A 265 24.95 6.91 -36.30
CA SER A 265 25.91 7.68 -35.47
C SER A 265 25.29 9.10 -35.22
N ALA A 266 25.81 10.06 -34.44
CA ALA A 266 27.09 10.26 -33.75
C ALA A 266 26.93 11.20 -32.52
N ALA A 267 28.06 11.70 -31.98
CA ALA A 267 28.16 12.87 -31.10
C ALA A 267 27.87 14.20 -31.85
N GLY A 268 27.67 15.36 -31.21
CA GLY A 268 27.64 15.72 -29.78
C GLY A 268 28.08 17.19 -29.59
N ASP A 269 27.93 17.76 -28.39
CA ASP A 269 28.71 18.93 -27.91
C ASP A 269 28.50 19.15 -26.39
N GLU A 270 29.57 19.52 -25.68
CA GLU A 270 29.52 20.27 -24.41
C GLU A 270 29.52 21.78 -24.78
N VAL A 271 29.25 22.80 -23.97
CA VAL A 271 29.51 23.12 -22.56
C VAL A 271 28.61 24.33 -22.18
N SER A 272 28.33 24.54 -20.88
CA SER A 272 28.71 25.79 -20.15
C SER A 272 28.32 25.69 -18.67
N ALA A 273 28.92 26.54 -17.83
CA ALA A 273 28.72 26.57 -16.38
C ALA A 273 28.20 27.96 -15.91
N TYR A 274 28.37 28.24 -14.61
CA TYR A 274 27.89 29.41 -13.84
C TYR A 274 26.39 29.36 -13.54
N SER A 275 25.90 29.17 -12.31
CA SER A 275 26.19 29.79 -10.98
C SER A 275 25.55 31.17 -10.78
N GLU A 276 24.57 31.24 -9.89
CA GLU A 276 24.69 31.85 -8.54
C GLU A 276 23.43 31.44 -7.73
N ALA A 277 23.27 31.93 -6.49
CA ALA A 277 22.13 31.58 -5.62
C ALA A 277 21.02 32.66 -5.63
N GLU A 278 19.76 32.23 -5.51
CA GLU A 278 18.65 33.07 -5.04
C GLU A 278 18.07 32.50 -3.73
N GLU A 279 18.36 33.18 -2.62
CA GLU A 279 17.64 33.04 -1.36
C GLU A 279 16.56 34.13 -1.31
N LEU A 280 15.27 33.78 -1.49
CA LEU A 280 14.16 34.71 -1.21
C LEU A 280 12.81 34.02 -0.99
N ALA A 281 12.33 34.06 0.27
CA ALA A 281 10.94 34.01 0.77
C ALA A 281 9.91 32.95 0.28
N PRO A 282 9.09 32.36 1.19
CA PRO A 282 7.99 31.47 0.81
C PRO A 282 6.74 32.22 0.30
N PRO A 283 5.94 31.63 -0.61
CA PRO A 283 4.65 32.19 -1.04
C PRO A 283 3.57 32.08 0.07
N PRO A 284 2.60 33.02 0.12
CA PRO A 284 1.61 33.08 1.19
C PRO A 284 0.51 32.03 1.09
N ARG A 285 -0.04 31.66 2.25
CA ARG A 285 -1.17 30.74 2.44
C ARG A 285 -2.47 31.36 1.91
N GLY A 286 -3.05 30.77 0.86
CA GLY A 286 -4.37 31.15 0.33
C GLY A 286 -5.52 30.41 1.02
N GLU A 287 -6.54 31.13 1.47
CA GLU A 287 -7.81 30.59 1.98
C GLU A 287 -8.86 30.43 0.84
N PRO A 288 -9.92 29.62 1.03
CA PRO A 288 -10.72 29.11 -0.08
C PRO A 288 -11.70 30.15 -0.64
N LEU A 289 -11.75 30.29 -1.97
CA LEU A 289 -12.75 31.09 -2.67
C LEU A 289 -13.93 30.25 -3.15
N SER A 290 -15.12 30.83 -2.97
CA SER A 290 -16.44 30.23 -3.24
C SER A 290 -16.66 29.91 -4.72
N ALA A 291 -17.56 28.97 -4.98
CA ALA A 291 -18.09 28.72 -6.32
C ALA A 291 -19.00 29.87 -6.79
N ALA A 292 -18.87 30.25 -8.07
CA ALA A 292 -19.96 30.63 -8.98
C ALA A 292 -19.48 30.70 -10.45
N ALA A 293 -20.43 30.47 -11.36
CA ALA A 293 -20.42 30.60 -12.83
C ALA A 293 -19.80 31.91 -13.40
N ALA A 294 -19.41 32.05 -14.67
CA ALA A 294 -19.16 31.12 -15.81
C ALA A 294 -18.39 31.95 -16.90
N GLU A 295 -18.32 31.74 -18.23
CA GLU A 295 -18.99 30.90 -19.25
C GLU A 295 -18.03 30.61 -20.42
N SER A 296 -18.13 29.45 -21.08
CA SER A 296 -17.70 29.25 -22.49
C SER A 296 -18.29 27.97 -23.10
N SER A 297 -18.80 28.08 -24.34
CA SER A 297 -19.21 26.99 -25.26
C SER A 297 -19.97 25.79 -24.69
N GLU A 298 -20.85 25.98 -23.70
CA GLU A 298 -21.72 24.89 -23.26
C GLU A 298 -22.86 24.69 -24.29
N LEU A 299 -22.82 23.54 -24.99
CA LEU A 299 -24.02 22.97 -25.61
C LEU A 299 -25.11 22.82 -24.54
N ASP A 300 -26.36 23.10 -24.90
CA ASP A 300 -27.48 23.07 -23.96
C ASP A 300 -27.81 21.63 -23.57
N THR A 301 -27.11 21.14 -22.55
CA THR A 301 -27.22 19.76 -22.05
C THR A 301 -28.49 19.55 -21.22
N SER A 302 -29.39 20.53 -21.08
CA SER A 302 -30.61 20.42 -20.28
C SER A 302 -31.52 19.27 -20.73
N ASP A 303 -31.71 19.12 -22.05
CA ASP A 303 -32.52 18.08 -22.70
C ASP A 303 -31.88 16.67 -22.72
N LEU A 304 -30.61 16.52 -22.33
CA LEU A 304 -29.93 15.22 -22.31
C LEU A 304 -30.37 14.35 -21.13
N SER A 305 -30.25 13.02 -21.25
CA SER A 305 -30.48 12.12 -20.12
C SER A 305 -29.44 12.32 -19.01
N GLU A 306 -29.76 11.94 -17.78
CA GLU A 306 -28.80 12.01 -16.66
C GLU A 306 -27.56 11.11 -16.87
N GLU A 307 -27.72 10.06 -17.69
CA GLU A 307 -26.64 9.15 -18.08
C GLU A 307 -25.72 9.81 -19.12
N ASP A 308 -26.29 10.52 -20.10
CA ASP A 308 -25.56 11.31 -21.09
C ASP A 308 -24.83 12.50 -20.42
N LYS A 309 -25.52 13.27 -19.56
CA LYS A 309 -24.93 14.35 -18.76
C LYS A 309 -23.73 13.87 -17.95
N LYS A 310 -23.80 12.67 -17.38
CA LYS A 310 -22.66 12.03 -16.70
C LYS A 310 -21.53 11.73 -17.68
N ILE A 311 -21.80 11.17 -18.86
CA ILE A 311 -20.79 10.89 -19.89
C ILE A 311 -20.08 12.18 -20.33
N HIS A 312 -20.80 13.27 -20.60
CA HIS A 312 -20.21 14.58 -20.93
C HIS A 312 -19.32 15.11 -19.79
N LYS A 313 -19.78 15.01 -18.53
CA LYS A 313 -19.03 15.43 -17.34
C LYS A 313 -17.74 14.61 -17.12
N ASP A 314 -17.81 13.30 -17.30
CA ASP A 314 -16.65 12.41 -17.14
C ASP A 314 -15.68 12.51 -18.34
N ALA A 315 -16.18 12.83 -19.55
CA ALA A 315 -15.36 13.16 -20.71
C ALA A 315 -14.55 14.45 -20.48
N ARG A 316 -15.20 15.55 -20.08
CA ARG A 316 -14.52 16.82 -19.74
C ARG A 316 -13.49 16.66 -18.62
N ARG A 317 -13.78 15.82 -17.61
CA ARG A 317 -12.80 15.45 -16.56
C ARG A 317 -11.60 14.67 -17.09
N PHE A 318 -11.81 13.72 -18.01
CA PHE A 318 -10.72 12.92 -18.58
C PHE A 318 -9.86 13.74 -19.56
N ALA A 319 -10.45 14.68 -20.30
CA ALA A 319 -9.72 15.66 -21.08
C ALA A 319 -8.78 16.50 -20.19
N ARG A 320 -9.28 17.06 -19.08
CA ARG A 320 -8.45 17.79 -18.09
C ARG A 320 -7.27 16.98 -17.59
N LEU A 321 -7.52 15.73 -17.18
CA LEU A 321 -6.46 14.85 -16.68
C LEU A 321 -5.33 14.68 -17.72
N LEU A 322 -5.70 14.27 -18.93
CA LEU A 322 -4.75 14.00 -20.02
C LEU A 322 -3.96 15.24 -20.49
N VAL A 323 -4.54 16.43 -20.36
CA VAL A 323 -3.85 17.69 -20.71
C VAL A 323 -2.96 18.18 -19.57
N SER A 324 -3.41 18.08 -18.32
CA SER A 324 -2.59 18.38 -17.14
C SER A 324 -1.39 17.45 -17.00
N GLU A 325 -1.49 16.19 -17.43
CA GLU A 325 -0.35 15.26 -17.54
C GLU A 325 0.68 15.77 -18.55
N ILE A 326 0.26 16.27 -19.73
CA ILE A 326 1.17 16.87 -20.72
C ILE A 326 1.88 18.09 -20.11
N GLU A 327 1.17 18.97 -19.40
CA GLU A 327 1.80 20.13 -18.74
C GLU A 327 2.79 19.70 -17.65
N LEU A 328 2.40 18.75 -16.80
CA LEU A 328 3.20 18.28 -15.67
C LEU A 328 4.56 17.72 -16.11
N TYR A 329 4.59 16.90 -17.17
CA TYR A 329 5.81 16.26 -17.65
C TYR A 329 6.62 17.10 -18.65
N ASN A 330 6.00 18.07 -19.34
CA ASN A 330 6.66 18.88 -20.37
C ASN A 330 6.81 20.38 -20.03
N LYS A 331 6.74 20.78 -18.75
CA LYS A 331 6.77 22.20 -18.29
C LYS A 331 7.72 23.14 -19.06
N ALA A 332 8.97 22.73 -19.31
CA ALA A 332 9.93 23.52 -20.06
C ALA A 332 9.49 23.76 -21.53
N LYS A 333 9.08 22.70 -22.24
CA LYS A 333 8.55 22.79 -23.61
C LYS A 333 7.24 23.58 -23.68
N VAL A 334 6.41 23.54 -22.63
CA VAL A 334 5.18 24.34 -22.53
C VAL A 334 5.53 25.82 -22.38
N ALA A 335 6.47 26.18 -21.49
CA ALA A 335 6.94 27.55 -21.34
C ALA A 335 7.57 28.10 -22.64
N GLU A 336 8.41 27.31 -23.31
CA GLU A 336 8.96 27.66 -24.62
C GLU A 336 7.88 27.74 -25.71
N GLY A 337 6.92 26.82 -25.74
CA GLY A 337 5.84 26.81 -26.73
C GLY A 337 4.90 28.00 -26.58
N ARG A 338 4.56 28.39 -25.34
CA ARG A 338 3.85 29.64 -25.03
C ARG A 338 4.68 30.86 -25.48
N LYS A 339 6.00 30.86 -25.27
CA LYS A 339 6.88 31.97 -25.70
C LYS A 339 7.01 32.12 -27.22
N ASN A 340 6.98 31.02 -27.97
CA ASN A 340 7.21 31.00 -29.42
C ASN A 340 5.95 30.73 -30.27
N GLN A 341 4.78 30.57 -29.64
CA GLN A 341 3.50 30.21 -30.26
C GLN A 341 3.56 28.92 -31.12
N ASP A 342 4.32 27.92 -30.66
CA ASP A 342 4.49 26.62 -31.35
C ASP A 342 4.26 25.40 -30.43
N LEU A 343 3.34 25.51 -29.45
CA LEU A 343 3.03 24.44 -28.48
C LEU A 343 2.73 23.09 -29.16
N TYR A 344 1.85 23.05 -30.17
CA TYR A 344 1.51 21.79 -30.84
C TYR A 344 2.73 21.18 -31.52
N ARG A 345 3.60 21.99 -32.13
CA ARG A 345 4.81 21.50 -32.81
C ARG A 345 5.82 20.91 -31.83
N ARG A 346 5.97 21.47 -30.62
CA ARG A 346 6.86 20.94 -29.56
C ARG A 346 6.31 19.72 -28.84
N LEU A 347 4.98 19.63 -28.71
CA LEU A 347 4.28 18.62 -27.88
C LEU A 347 3.52 17.59 -28.70
N LYS A 348 3.65 17.59 -30.03
CA LYS A 348 2.86 16.81 -30.99
C LYS A 348 2.67 15.35 -30.57
N THR A 349 3.75 14.66 -30.28
CA THR A 349 3.77 13.23 -29.90
C THR A 349 2.94 12.93 -28.65
N ASP A 350 2.90 13.86 -27.69
CA ASP A 350 2.18 13.70 -26.43
C ASP A 350 0.71 14.13 -26.57
N ILE A 351 0.45 15.23 -27.30
CA ILE A 351 -0.90 15.69 -27.65
C ILE A 351 -1.64 14.64 -28.48
N GLU A 352 -1.02 14.08 -29.51
CA GLU A 352 -1.64 13.04 -30.35
C GLU A 352 -1.86 11.72 -29.59
N ARG A 353 -0.94 11.35 -28.68
CA ARG A 353 -1.09 10.17 -27.82
C ARG A 353 -2.26 10.34 -26.83
N SER A 354 -2.36 11.50 -26.19
CA SER A 354 -3.46 11.81 -25.27
C SER A 354 -4.78 11.94 -26.01
N ARG A 355 -4.83 12.62 -27.18
CA ARG A 355 -6.03 12.69 -28.03
C ARG A 355 -6.52 11.30 -28.40
N LYS A 356 -5.64 10.41 -28.87
CA LYS A 356 -5.98 9.01 -29.21
C LYS A 356 -6.46 8.20 -27.99
N THR A 357 -5.95 8.52 -26.79
CA THR A 357 -6.39 7.89 -25.52
C THR A 357 -7.78 8.36 -25.12
N TYR A 358 -8.07 9.65 -25.29
CA TYR A 358 -9.40 10.24 -25.12
C TYR A 358 -10.42 9.64 -26.12
N GLU A 359 -10.09 9.63 -27.41
CA GLU A 359 -10.92 9.08 -28.50
C GLU A 359 -11.25 7.59 -28.27
N LYS A 360 -10.28 6.78 -27.82
CA LYS A 360 -10.50 5.36 -27.50
C LYS A 360 -11.57 5.17 -26.42
N ARG A 361 -11.73 6.12 -25.50
CA ARG A 361 -12.67 6.06 -24.37
C ARG A 361 -14.03 6.70 -24.68
N PHE A 362 -14.05 7.84 -25.37
CA PHE A 362 -15.27 8.65 -25.56
C PHE A 362 -15.72 8.80 -27.03
N GLY A 363 -14.89 8.47 -28.02
CA GLY A 363 -15.20 8.62 -29.45
C GLY A 363 -16.29 7.69 -30.01
N LYS A 364 -16.92 6.87 -29.16
CA LYS A 364 -18.13 6.07 -29.45
C LYS A 364 -19.33 6.43 -28.56
N THR A 365 -19.27 7.56 -27.86
CA THR A 365 -20.30 8.02 -26.91
C THR A 365 -20.87 9.37 -27.33
N VAL A 366 -21.95 9.83 -26.69
CA VAL A 366 -22.55 11.16 -26.92
C VAL A 366 -21.55 12.32 -26.78
N ALA A 367 -20.52 12.17 -25.93
CA ALA A 367 -19.46 13.16 -25.78
C ALA A 367 -18.65 13.42 -27.06
N LYS A 368 -18.76 12.60 -28.12
CA LYS A 368 -18.18 12.92 -29.43
C LYS A 368 -18.70 14.25 -30.01
N GLN A 369 -19.90 14.70 -29.63
CA GLN A 369 -20.46 15.97 -30.08
C GLN A 369 -19.65 17.21 -29.66
N VAL A 370 -18.68 17.06 -28.73
CA VAL A 370 -17.84 18.15 -28.22
C VAL A 370 -16.39 17.69 -28.14
N ASP A 371 -15.46 18.44 -28.74
CA ASP A 371 -14.03 18.18 -28.56
C ASP A 371 -13.55 18.78 -27.23
N TYR A 372 -13.99 18.18 -26.11
CA TYR A 372 -13.52 18.52 -24.77
C TYR A 372 -12.00 18.41 -24.64
N PHE A 373 -11.34 17.57 -25.46
CA PHE A 373 -9.89 17.51 -25.48
C PHE A 373 -9.28 18.79 -26.07
N HIS A 374 -9.87 19.37 -27.13
CA HIS A 374 -9.51 20.71 -27.62
C HIS A 374 -9.84 21.83 -26.61
N GLU A 375 -11.03 21.84 -26.00
CA GLU A 375 -11.40 22.85 -24.98
C GLU A 375 -10.33 22.95 -23.89
N GLU A 376 -9.96 21.81 -23.30
CA GLU A 376 -8.99 21.77 -22.20
C GLU A 376 -7.53 21.94 -22.69
N LEU A 377 -7.20 21.58 -23.94
CA LEU A 377 -5.90 21.87 -24.53
C LEU A 377 -5.66 23.39 -24.70
N VAL A 378 -6.67 24.12 -25.17
CA VAL A 378 -6.63 25.58 -25.28
C VAL A 378 -6.60 26.20 -23.88
N LYS A 379 -7.49 25.77 -22.98
CA LYS A 379 -7.57 26.28 -21.62
C LYS A 379 -6.28 26.09 -20.83
N THR A 380 -5.80 24.85 -20.71
CA THR A 380 -4.64 24.52 -19.87
C THR A 380 -3.32 24.81 -20.55
N LEU A 381 -3.03 24.29 -21.76
CA LEU A 381 -1.71 24.53 -22.37
C LEU A 381 -1.61 25.91 -23.02
N ALA A 382 -2.65 26.38 -23.70
CA ALA A 382 -2.61 27.62 -24.46
C ALA A 382 -3.01 28.87 -23.64
N GLY A 383 -3.58 28.70 -22.44
CA GLY A 383 -3.95 29.80 -21.54
C GLY A 383 -5.23 30.51 -21.97
N ASP A 384 -6.25 29.74 -22.37
CA ASP A 384 -7.52 30.18 -22.97
C ASP A 384 -7.39 30.90 -24.35
N ASP A 385 -6.18 31.08 -24.92
CA ASP A 385 -5.94 31.62 -26.28
C ASP A 385 -5.40 30.53 -27.24
N PRO A 386 -6.15 30.11 -28.27
CA PRO A 386 -5.73 29.04 -29.17
C PRO A 386 -4.55 29.39 -30.09
N THR A 387 -4.16 30.67 -30.22
CA THR A 387 -3.04 31.07 -31.11
C THR A 387 -1.70 30.50 -30.66
N PHE A 388 -1.51 30.26 -29.34
CA PHE A 388 -0.29 29.65 -28.80
C PHE A 388 -0.09 28.19 -29.22
N LEU A 389 -1.12 27.51 -29.75
CA LEU A 389 -0.98 26.16 -30.31
C LEU A 389 -0.15 26.17 -31.61
N GLY A 390 -0.14 27.27 -32.34
CA GLY A 390 0.60 27.47 -33.59
C GLY A 390 -0.14 27.00 -34.85
N SER A 391 0.32 27.48 -36.01
CA SER A 391 -0.31 27.23 -37.33
C SER A 391 -0.41 25.76 -37.74
N ASP A 392 0.45 24.91 -37.15
CA ASP A 392 0.51 23.48 -37.46
C ASP A 392 -0.63 22.68 -36.80
N TYR A 393 -1.38 23.29 -35.88
CA TYR A 393 -2.44 22.62 -35.12
C TYR A 393 -3.69 22.36 -36.00
N PRO A 394 -4.18 21.11 -36.10
CA PRO A 394 -5.28 20.75 -37.01
C PRO A 394 -6.66 21.25 -36.58
N GLY A 395 -6.79 21.90 -35.42
CA GLY A 395 -8.07 22.38 -34.87
C GLY A 395 -8.82 21.36 -34.00
N PRO A 396 -10.06 21.70 -33.59
CA PRO A 396 -10.98 20.75 -32.97
C PRO A 396 -11.37 19.63 -33.94
N SER A 397 -11.69 18.45 -33.41
CA SER A 397 -11.88 17.20 -34.19
C SER A 397 -13.30 16.62 -34.07
N VAL A 398 -14.33 17.47 -34.11
CA VAL A 398 -15.76 17.12 -34.00
C VAL A 398 -16.30 16.53 -35.31
#